data_AF-A0A2G2Y9V3-F1
#
_entry.id   AF-A0A2G2Y9V3-F1
#
_cell.length_a   1.000
_cell.length_b   1.000
_cell.length_c   1.000
_cell.angle_alpha   90.00
_cell.angle_beta   90.00
_cell.angle_gamma   90.00
#
_symmetry.space_group_name_H-M   'P 1'
#
loop_
_entity.id
_entity.type
_entity.pdbx_description
1 polymer ?
#
loop_
_entity_poly.entity_id
_entity_poly.type
_entity_poly.pdbx_seq_one_letter_code
_entity_poly.pdbx_strand_id
1 'polypeptide(L)'
;MEKTYERYFLAVKIEHISTQEDYTESVACSSNEIAITNIINGFCIPVGLPWHLVDEVYVPVNCGKKYHWVLAVIVLKKRSIRVYDSLSSKKKSEPPIEIRKLAAMLPTYLSDSDFFEKTESIDWSTLKAYERKLGLQIGEISHNPFDVEYIQNIPKQASDSL
;
A
#
# COMPACT_ATOMS: atom_id res chain seq x y z
N MET A 1 -13.69 25.66 -0.61
CA MET A 1 -14.32 24.88 -1.69
C MET A 1 -14.24 23.43 -1.27
N GLU A 2 -15.38 22.88 -0.91
CA GLU A 2 -15.59 21.55 -0.35
C GLU A 2 -15.56 20.55 -1.51
N LYS A 3 -14.48 19.77 -1.64
CA LYS A 3 -14.41 18.68 -2.62
C LYS A 3 -15.15 17.49 -2.02
N THR A 4 -16.41 17.34 -2.40
CA THR A 4 -17.29 16.22 -2.10
C THR A 4 -16.62 14.91 -2.55
N TYR A 5 -16.25 14.06 -1.59
CA TYR A 5 -15.75 12.71 -1.81
C TYR A 5 -16.91 11.80 -2.23
N GLU A 6 -17.23 11.82 -3.52
CA GLU A 6 -18.16 10.89 -4.15
C GLU A 6 -17.43 10.11 -5.23
N ARG A 7 -16.89 8.94 -4.84
CA ARG A 7 -16.45 7.79 -5.67
C ARG A 7 -15.72 6.85 -4.71
N TYR A 8 -16.33 5.75 -4.24
CA TYR A 8 -16.12 4.44 -4.87
C TYR A 8 -17.29 3.43 -4.70
N PHE A 9 -18.48 3.82 -4.23
CA PHE A 9 -19.59 2.86 -3.99
C PHE A 9 -20.92 3.16 -4.70
N LEU A 10 -20.92 3.95 -5.78
CA LEU A 10 -22.10 4.03 -6.67
C LEU A 10 -22.19 2.81 -7.60
N ALA A 11 -22.48 1.64 -7.02
CA ALA A 11 -23.13 0.52 -7.70
C ALA A 11 -23.77 -0.51 -6.74
N VAL A 12 -23.81 -0.27 -5.41
CA VAL A 12 -24.77 -0.98 -4.56
C VAL A 12 -26.06 -0.18 -4.61
N LYS A 13 -26.93 -0.63 -5.51
CA LYS A 13 -28.30 -0.19 -5.73
C LYS A 13 -28.96 0.27 -4.41
N ILE A 14 -29.27 1.56 -4.33
CA ILE A 14 -30.06 2.17 -3.26
C ILE A 14 -31.46 1.53 -3.34
N GLU A 15 -31.68 0.49 -2.55
CA GLU A 15 -32.99 0.02 -2.09
C GLU A 15 -32.79 -1.14 -1.09
N HIS A 16 -31.98 -0.90 -0.06
CA HIS A 16 -32.07 -1.70 1.15
C HIS A 16 -31.60 -0.84 2.33
N ILE A 17 -32.45 -0.74 3.35
CA ILE A 17 -32.27 0.08 4.56
C ILE A 17 -30.91 -0.28 5.18
N SER A 18 -29.97 0.66 5.25
CA SER A 18 -28.62 0.42 5.78
C SER A 18 -28.68 0.13 7.28
N THR A 19 -27.93 -0.88 7.71
CA THR A 19 -27.88 -1.31 9.12
C THR A 19 -26.89 -0.44 9.91
N GLN A 20 -26.99 -0.45 11.24
CA GLN A 20 -26.06 0.26 12.15
C GLN A 20 -24.60 -0.25 12.03
N GLU A 21 -24.43 -1.47 11.56
CA GLU A 21 -23.13 -2.09 11.27
C GLU A 21 -22.46 -1.43 10.05
N ASP A 22 -23.22 -1.13 8.99
CA ASP A 22 -22.71 -0.42 7.80
C ASP A 22 -22.17 0.98 8.14
N TYR A 23 -22.83 1.68 9.08
CA TYR A 23 -22.39 3.00 9.55
C TYR A 23 -21.08 2.92 10.36
N THR A 24 -20.96 1.93 11.24
CA THR A 24 -19.75 1.77 12.07
C THR A 24 -18.54 1.34 11.26
N GLU A 25 -18.72 0.48 10.25
CA GLU A 25 -17.66 0.12 9.30
C GLU A 25 -17.19 1.32 8.47
N SER A 26 -18.11 2.17 8.02
CA SER A 26 -17.79 3.41 7.29
C SER A 26 -16.95 4.41 8.11
N VAL A 27 -17.31 4.62 9.39
CA VAL A 27 -16.55 5.51 10.30
C VAL A 27 -15.15 4.96 10.59
N ALA A 28 -15.02 3.65 10.76
CA ALA A 28 -13.72 3.01 10.93
C ALA A 28 -12.84 3.12 9.68
N CYS A 29 -13.43 2.95 8.48
CA CYS A 29 -12.72 3.07 7.22
C CYS A 29 -12.13 4.47 7.02
N SER A 30 -12.94 5.51 7.19
CA SER A 30 -12.49 6.91 7.08
C SER A 30 -11.38 7.26 8.09
N SER A 31 -11.47 6.73 9.32
CA SER A 31 -10.43 6.91 10.33
C SER A 31 -9.09 6.27 9.92
N ASN A 32 -9.14 5.09 9.33
CA ASN A 32 -7.95 4.39 8.83
C ASN A 32 -7.33 5.09 7.62
N GLU A 33 -8.16 5.58 6.69
CA GLU A 33 -7.69 6.34 5.53
C GLU A 33 -6.92 7.59 5.95
N ILE A 34 -7.47 8.36 6.90
CA ILE A 34 -6.81 9.53 7.47
C ILE A 34 -5.49 9.14 8.14
N ALA A 35 -5.48 8.06 8.93
CA ALA A 35 -4.28 7.59 9.60
C ALA A 35 -3.18 7.18 8.61
N ILE A 36 -3.52 6.47 7.54
CA ILE A 36 -2.57 6.06 6.49
C ILE A 36 -1.98 7.28 5.79
N THR A 37 -2.81 8.24 5.38
CA THR A 37 -2.35 9.50 4.76
C THR A 37 -1.41 10.27 5.68
N ASN A 38 -1.72 10.33 6.98
CA ASN A 38 -0.85 10.97 7.96
C ASN A 38 0.48 10.23 8.14
N ILE A 39 0.50 8.89 8.06
CA ILE A 39 1.74 8.10 8.09
C ILE A 39 2.59 8.39 6.86
N ILE A 40 2.00 8.41 5.66
CA ILE A 40 2.71 8.72 4.41
C ILE A 40 3.34 10.11 4.46
N ASN A 41 2.61 11.07 5.04
CA ASN A 41 3.07 12.44 5.24
C ASN A 41 4.01 12.64 6.43
N GLY A 42 4.27 11.61 7.25
CA GLY A 42 5.16 11.69 8.41
C GLY A 42 4.57 12.36 9.65
N PHE A 43 3.25 12.54 9.74
CA PHE A 43 2.58 13.21 10.86
C PHE A 43 2.27 12.32 12.07
N CYS A 44 2.27 10.99 11.92
CA CYS A 44 1.87 10.05 12.98
C CYS A 44 3.03 9.33 13.69
N ILE A 45 4.25 9.38 13.17
CA ILE A 45 5.42 8.78 13.82
C ILE A 45 6.36 9.90 14.27
N PRO A 46 6.63 10.07 15.58
CA PRO A 46 7.51 11.15 16.07
C PRO A 46 8.99 11.04 15.62
N VAL A 47 9.34 10.00 14.84
CA VAL A 47 10.69 9.67 14.35
C VAL A 47 10.74 9.17 12.89
N GLY A 48 9.62 9.19 12.15
CA GLY A 48 9.58 8.69 10.77
C GLY A 48 9.69 9.82 9.74
N LEU A 49 10.60 9.70 8.77
CA LEU A 49 10.63 10.60 7.60
C LEU A 49 9.36 10.40 6.76
N PRO A 50 8.78 11.47 6.17
CA PRO A 50 7.76 11.36 5.14
C PRO A 50 8.18 10.41 4.02
N TRP A 51 7.25 9.65 3.46
CA TRP A 51 7.59 8.58 2.50
C TRP A 51 8.26 9.10 1.23
N HIS A 52 7.98 10.33 0.81
CA HIS A 52 8.60 10.94 -0.38
C HIS A 52 10.09 11.25 -0.20
N LEU A 53 10.62 11.13 1.02
CA LEU A 53 12.04 11.31 1.35
C LEU A 53 12.81 9.99 1.51
N VAL A 54 12.16 8.84 1.35
CA VAL A 54 12.78 7.52 1.53
C VAL A 54 12.60 6.63 0.29
N ASP A 55 13.50 5.66 0.13
CA ASP A 55 13.48 4.73 -1.00
C ASP A 55 12.68 3.45 -0.70
N GLU A 56 12.72 3.00 0.55
CA GLU A 56 12.12 1.75 1.00
C GLU A 56 11.31 1.95 2.29
N VAL A 57 10.13 1.35 2.35
CA VAL A 57 9.26 1.36 3.53
C VAL A 57 9.01 -0.06 4.01
N TYR A 58 9.26 -0.29 5.31
CA TYR A 58 9.11 -1.60 5.95
C TYR A 58 7.75 -1.69 6.63
N VAL A 59 6.96 -2.70 6.24
CA VAL A 59 5.61 -2.92 6.75
C VAL A 59 5.48 -4.36 7.23
N PRO A 60 5.39 -4.62 8.55
CA PRO A 60 5.01 -5.94 9.03
C PRO A 60 3.53 -6.18 8.70
N VAL A 61 3.23 -7.29 8.03
CA VAL A 61 1.88 -7.66 7.61
C VAL A 61 1.45 -8.95 8.30
N ASN A 62 0.35 -8.89 9.03
CA ASN A 62 -0.24 -10.06 9.67
C ASN A 62 -1.08 -10.82 8.64
N CYS A 63 -0.66 -12.03 8.30
CA CYS A 63 -1.41 -12.93 7.44
C CYS A 63 -2.34 -13.77 8.32
N GLY A 64 -3.60 -13.34 8.43
CA GLY A 64 -4.59 -13.77 9.44
C GLY A 64 -4.95 -15.26 9.46
N LYS A 65 -4.34 -16.07 8.60
CA LYS A 65 -4.54 -17.52 8.57
C LYS A 65 -3.77 -18.29 9.66
N LYS A 66 -2.70 -17.73 10.29
CA LYS A 66 -1.81 -18.48 11.21
C LYS A 66 -1.07 -17.70 12.32
N TYR A 67 -1.45 -16.46 12.66
CA TYR A 67 -0.54 -15.57 13.44
C TYR A 67 0.85 -15.47 12.80
N HIS A 68 0.87 -15.49 11.48
CA HIS A 68 2.09 -15.49 10.69
C HIS A 68 2.34 -14.07 10.21
N TRP A 69 3.49 -13.53 10.56
CA TRP A 69 3.91 -12.21 10.11
C TRP A 69 4.87 -12.35 8.94
N VAL A 70 4.57 -11.62 7.88
CA VAL A 70 5.49 -11.42 6.77
C VAL A 70 5.98 -9.98 6.79
N LEU A 71 7.23 -9.76 6.41
CA LEU A 71 7.77 -8.42 6.25
C LEU A 71 7.64 -8.02 4.78
N ALA A 72 6.84 -6.98 4.52
CA ALA A 72 6.75 -6.35 3.21
C ALA A 72 7.71 -5.15 3.17
N VAL A 73 8.53 -5.07 2.13
CA VAL A 73 9.39 -3.91 1.86
C VAL A 73 8.91 -3.27 0.58
N ILE A 74 8.30 -2.09 0.70
CA ILE A 74 7.81 -1.30 -0.43
C ILE A 74 8.97 -0.49 -0.97
N VAL A 75 9.46 -0.86 -2.15
CA VAL A 75 10.52 -0.12 -2.86
C VAL A 75 9.85 0.91 -3.76
N LEU A 76 9.73 2.14 -3.27
CA LEU A 76 8.95 3.20 -3.89
C LEU A 76 9.46 3.47 -5.31
N LYS A 77 10.75 3.78 -5.49
CA LYS A 77 11.34 4.05 -6.82
C LYS A 77 11.11 2.95 -7.88
N LYS A 78 10.93 1.70 -7.46
CA LYS A 78 10.70 0.55 -8.34
C LYS A 78 9.22 0.16 -8.45
N ARG A 79 8.34 0.78 -7.66
CA ARG A 79 6.92 0.44 -7.56
C ARG A 79 6.70 -1.06 -7.30
N SER A 80 7.47 -1.61 -6.36
CA SER A 80 7.45 -3.04 -6.06
C SER A 80 7.43 -3.31 -4.56
N ILE A 81 6.75 -4.38 -4.16
CA ILE A 81 6.74 -4.91 -2.81
C ILE A 81 7.56 -6.19 -2.78
N ARG A 82 8.65 -6.20 -2.01
CA ARG A 82 9.41 -7.40 -1.71
C ARG A 82 8.84 -8.05 -0.46
N VAL A 83 8.47 -9.32 -0.56
CA VAL A 83 7.90 -10.08 0.54
C VAL A 83 8.94 -11.01 1.12
N TYR A 84 9.23 -10.81 2.40
CA TYR A 84 10.08 -11.66 3.20
C TYR A 84 9.20 -12.49 4.12
N ASP A 85 9.16 -13.79 3.85
CA ASP A 85 8.33 -14.73 4.56
C ASP A 85 9.21 -15.84 5.15
N SER A 86 9.24 -15.94 6.48
CA SER A 86 10.01 -16.93 7.23
C SER A 86 9.49 -18.36 7.03
N LEU A 87 8.23 -18.54 6.67
CA LEU A 87 7.62 -19.84 6.34
C LEU A 87 7.65 -20.14 4.83
N SER A 88 8.17 -19.21 4.01
CA SER A 88 8.35 -19.42 2.58
C SER A 88 9.19 -20.68 2.33
N SER A 89 8.59 -21.61 1.60
CA SER A 89 9.26 -22.80 1.07
C SER A 89 9.97 -22.46 -0.24
N LYS A 90 10.88 -23.33 -0.73
CA LYS A 90 11.56 -23.11 -2.02
C LYS A 90 10.60 -23.07 -3.23
N LYS A 91 9.35 -23.51 -3.08
CA LYS A 91 8.34 -23.46 -4.15
C LYS A 91 7.75 -22.05 -4.22
N LYS A 92 7.53 -21.54 -5.44
CA LYS A 92 6.77 -20.29 -5.66
C LYS A 92 5.38 -20.48 -5.06
N SER A 93 5.08 -19.73 -4.00
CA SER A 93 3.75 -19.65 -3.41
C SER A 93 3.09 -18.37 -3.89
N GLU A 94 1.76 -18.38 -4.00
CA GLU A 94 1.01 -17.15 -4.26
C GLU A 94 1.16 -16.18 -3.09
N PRO A 95 1.19 -14.85 -3.34
CA PRO A 95 1.21 -13.89 -2.26
C PRO A 95 -0.02 -14.00 -1.34
N PRO A 96 0.13 -13.83 0.00
CA PRO A 96 -0.98 -13.65 0.91
C PRO A 96 -1.95 -12.60 0.38
N ILE A 97 -3.24 -12.83 0.68
CA ILE A 97 -4.30 -11.95 0.22
C ILE A 97 -4.11 -10.52 0.73
N GLU A 98 -3.53 -10.37 1.92
CA GLU A 98 -3.18 -9.10 2.55
C GLU A 98 -2.12 -8.34 1.73
N ILE A 99 -1.09 -9.01 1.23
CA ILE A 99 -0.06 -8.40 0.36
C ILE A 99 -0.66 -7.98 -0.97
N ARG A 100 -1.53 -8.81 -1.57
CA ARG A 100 -2.21 -8.44 -2.82
C ARG A 100 -3.09 -7.21 -2.65
N LYS A 101 -3.83 -7.14 -1.54
CA LYS A 101 -4.64 -5.97 -1.20
C LYS A 101 -3.74 -4.74 -1.02
N LEU A 102 -2.66 -4.85 -0.26
CA LEU A 102 -1.70 -3.77 -0.09
C LEU A 102 -1.16 -3.25 -1.43
N ALA A 103 -0.71 -4.16 -2.30
CA ALA A 103 -0.22 -3.82 -3.64
C ALA A 103 -1.25 -3.08 -4.50
N ALA A 104 -2.52 -3.45 -4.40
CA ALA A 104 -3.61 -2.81 -5.12
C ALA A 104 -4.03 -1.45 -4.56
N MET A 105 -3.95 -1.26 -3.24
CA MET A 105 -4.40 -0.03 -2.57
C MET A 105 -3.34 1.09 -2.57
N LEU A 106 -2.05 0.75 -2.54
CA LEU A 106 -0.95 1.72 -2.44
C LEU A 106 -1.00 2.86 -3.48
N PRO A 107 -1.26 2.62 -4.78
CA PRO A 107 -1.31 3.70 -5.76
C PRO A 107 -2.33 4.80 -5.42
N THR A 108 -3.49 4.42 -4.88
CA THR A 108 -4.55 5.36 -4.48
C THR A 108 -4.10 6.20 -3.30
N TYR A 109 -3.62 5.55 -2.22
CA TYR A 109 -3.15 6.27 -1.04
C TYR A 109 -1.97 7.21 -1.33
N LEU A 110 -1.06 6.84 -2.22
CA LEU A 110 0.03 7.73 -2.64
C LEU A 110 -0.51 8.93 -3.44
N SER A 111 -1.50 8.71 -4.30
CA SER A 111 -2.11 9.80 -5.07
C SER A 111 -2.86 10.77 -4.16
N ASP A 112 -3.65 10.26 -3.22
CA ASP A 112 -4.48 11.05 -2.31
C ASP A 112 -3.69 11.79 -1.22
N SER A 113 -2.43 11.43 -1.01
CA SER A 113 -1.52 12.08 -0.05
C SER A 113 -0.63 13.16 -0.68
N ASP A 114 -0.90 13.54 -1.92
CA ASP A 114 -0.08 14.45 -2.73
C ASP A 114 1.40 14.00 -2.82
N PHE A 115 1.65 12.69 -2.71
CA PHE A 115 3.00 12.11 -2.64
C PHE A 115 3.85 12.50 -3.84
N PHE A 116 3.25 12.51 -5.03
CA PHE A 116 3.93 12.74 -6.29
C PHE A 116 4.16 14.21 -6.62
N GLU A 117 3.44 15.13 -5.96
CA GLU A 117 3.68 16.58 -6.07
C GLU A 117 4.93 17.00 -5.29
N LYS A 118 5.33 16.20 -4.29
CA LYS A 118 6.48 16.41 -3.41
C LYS A 118 7.76 15.90 -4.08
N THR A 119 8.28 16.70 -5.02
CA THR A 119 9.42 16.37 -5.91
C THR A 119 10.79 16.75 -5.34
N GLU A 120 10.87 17.23 -4.10
CA GLU A 120 12.11 17.78 -3.50
C GLU A 120 13.26 16.74 -3.37
N SER A 121 12.96 15.44 -3.48
CA SER A 121 13.95 14.35 -3.37
C SER A 121 14.01 13.45 -4.63
N ILE A 122 12.89 13.22 -5.30
CA ILE A 122 12.79 12.24 -6.39
C ILE A 122 11.94 12.82 -7.53
N ASP A 123 12.52 12.92 -8.72
CA ASP A 123 11.75 13.22 -9.94
C ASP A 123 11.00 11.97 -10.40
N TRP A 124 9.79 11.79 -9.87
CA TRP A 124 8.92 10.65 -10.16
C TRP A 124 8.56 10.54 -11.65
N SER A 125 8.55 11.65 -12.39
CA SER A 125 8.18 11.67 -13.81
C SER A 125 9.22 10.95 -14.68
N THR A 126 10.47 10.88 -14.22
CA THR A 126 11.58 10.20 -14.91
C THR A 126 11.64 8.70 -14.61
N LEU A 127 10.86 8.22 -13.64
CA LEU A 127 10.87 6.82 -13.25
C LEU A 127 9.91 6.01 -14.14
N LYS A 128 10.49 5.17 -15.00
CA LYS A 128 9.77 4.24 -15.88
C LYS A 128 8.73 3.37 -15.18
N ALA A 129 8.88 3.09 -13.89
CA ALA A 129 7.93 2.31 -13.10
C ALA A 129 6.60 3.05 -12.84
N TYR A 130 6.64 4.39 -12.84
CA TYR A 130 5.49 5.28 -12.65
C TYR A 130 5.02 5.92 -13.96
N GLU A 131 5.87 5.95 -14.99
CA GLU A 131 5.44 6.24 -16.36
C GLU A 131 4.24 5.35 -16.69
N ARG A 132 3.13 5.98 -17.05
CA ARG A 132 2.04 5.22 -17.64
C ARG A 132 2.52 4.68 -18.98
N LYS A 133 2.29 3.40 -19.20
CA LYS A 133 2.28 2.77 -20.53
C LYS A 133 1.17 3.46 -21.33
N LEU A 134 1.46 4.59 -21.99
CA LEU A 134 0.46 5.46 -22.60
C LEU A 134 0.58 5.49 -24.11
N GLY A 135 -0.52 5.20 -24.78
CA GLY A 135 -0.93 6.08 -25.87
C GLY A 135 -1.34 7.42 -25.26
N LEU A 136 -0.46 8.40 -25.34
CA LEU A 136 -0.70 9.85 -25.37
C LEU A 136 -1.73 10.42 -24.37
N GLN A 137 -1.27 10.79 -23.17
CA GLN A 137 -1.73 11.96 -22.40
C GLN A 137 -0.78 12.18 -21.21
N ILE A 138 -0.05 13.29 -21.25
CA ILE A 138 0.88 13.75 -20.21
C ILE A 138 0.18 13.71 -18.84
N GLY A 139 0.75 12.98 -17.88
CA GLY A 139 0.57 13.31 -16.46
C GLY A 139 -0.46 12.57 -15.61
N GLU A 140 -1.04 11.43 -16.01
CA GLU A 140 -1.72 10.60 -15.00
C GLU A 140 -0.81 9.45 -14.56
N ILE A 141 -0.55 9.45 -13.26
CA ILE A 141 0.23 8.45 -12.56
C ILE A 141 -0.56 7.16 -12.64
N SER A 142 0.12 6.08 -13.00
CA SER A 142 -0.56 4.80 -13.19
C SER A 142 -1.14 4.32 -11.86
N HIS A 143 -2.44 3.97 -11.85
CA HIS A 143 -3.14 3.36 -10.70
C HIS A 143 -3.03 1.83 -10.66
N ASN A 144 -2.17 1.23 -11.49
CA ASN A 144 -1.96 -0.23 -11.46
C ASN A 144 -1.40 -0.69 -10.10
N PRO A 145 -1.68 -1.93 -9.68
CA PRO A 145 -1.06 -2.49 -8.49
C PRO A 145 0.48 -2.46 -8.57
N PHE A 146 1.13 -2.40 -7.41
CA PHE A 146 2.58 -2.58 -7.31
C PHE A 146 2.96 -4.02 -7.66
N ASP A 147 4.14 -4.21 -8.27
CA ASP A 147 4.67 -5.54 -8.54
C ASP A 147 5.05 -6.24 -7.24
N VAL A 148 4.72 -7.52 -7.09
CA VAL A 148 5.04 -8.29 -5.87
C VAL A 148 6.17 -9.28 -6.16
N GLU A 149 7.29 -9.12 -5.45
CA GLU A 149 8.48 -9.96 -5.55
C GLU A 149 8.64 -10.82 -4.29
N TYR A 150 8.75 -12.14 -4.45
CA TYR A 150 9.03 -13.06 -3.35
C TYR A 150 10.52 -13.28 -3.18
N ILE A 151 11.05 -12.92 -2.01
CA ILE A 151 12.46 -13.15 -1.71
C ILE A 151 12.62 -14.56 -1.14
N GLN A 152 13.35 -15.39 -1.87
CA GLN A 152 13.67 -16.77 -1.49
C GLN A 152 15.04 -16.86 -0.81
N ASN A 153 15.28 -17.98 -0.11
CA ASN A 153 16.56 -18.31 0.51
C ASN A 153 17.04 -17.29 1.57
N ILE A 154 16.10 -16.68 2.28
CA ILE A 154 16.40 -15.80 3.42
C ILE A 154 17.04 -16.66 4.53
N PRO A 155 18.18 -16.23 5.13
CA PRO A 155 18.75 -16.90 6.29
C PRO A 155 17.70 -17.05 7.40
N LYS A 156 17.53 -18.26 7.92
CA LYS A 156 16.58 -18.56 9.01
C LYS A 156 17.35 -18.98 10.24
N GLN A 157 17.08 -18.32 11.35
CA GLN A 157 17.46 -18.80 12.68
C GLN A 157 16.48 -19.89 13.12
N ALA A 158 16.95 -20.90 13.86
CA ALA A 158 16.08 -21.94 14.40
C ALA A 158 15.07 -21.31 15.38
N SER A 159 13.82 -21.73 15.30
CA SER A 159 12.79 -21.35 16.27
C SER A 159 13.30 -21.64 17.69
N ASP A 160 13.05 -20.71 18.62
CA ASP A 160 13.40 -20.84 20.04
C ASP A 160 14.90 -20.97 20.35
N SER A 161 15.78 -20.50 19.47
CA SER A 161 17.22 -20.34 19.78
C SER A 161 17.47 -18.98 20.45
N LEU A 162 17.20 -18.92 21.75
CA LEU A 162 17.60 -17.81 22.62
C LEU A 162 18.59 -18.28 23.68
#